data_AF-A0A1I2GPP4-F1
#
_entry.id   AF-A0A1I2GPP4-F1
#
_cell.length_a   1.000
_cell.length_b   1.000
_cell.length_c   1.000
_cell.angle_alpha   90.00
_cell.angle_beta   90.00
_cell.angle_gamma   90.00
#
_symmetry.space_group_name_H-M   'P 1'
#
loop_
_entity.id
_entity.type
_entity.pdbx_description
1 polymer ?
#
loop_
_entity_poly.entity_id
_entity_poly.type
_entity_poly.pdbx_seq_one_letter_code
_entity_poly.pdbx_strand_id
1 'polypeptide(L)'
;MAKTNRRDVLRYGAAGAVTAATAVVAGQELASADPPPGLDGVTSQVPGLKDTLDGLKAPLDPRDFDEIFKGKKIRGLHGLRGRNELMINNRRLALTEIETLFVPADGSPPYVGTGWISALNHYDPVEVDTRRNREGLRKLARKVVDVLGDSELAPSAAQEHGH
;
A
#
# COMPACT_ATOMS: atom_id res chain seq x y z
N MET A 1 -18.02 -33.88 40.83
CA MET A 1 -16.61 -33.62 41.18
C MET A 1 -15.87 -33.27 39.89
N ALA A 2 -15.47 -32.02 39.72
CA ALA A 2 -14.70 -31.57 38.55
C ALA A 2 -13.46 -30.83 39.06
N LYS A 3 -12.28 -31.35 38.74
CA LYS A 3 -10.99 -30.75 39.10
C LYS A 3 -10.16 -30.66 37.83
N THR A 4 -10.47 -29.68 36.98
CA THR A 4 -9.66 -29.35 35.82
C THR A 4 -8.48 -28.49 36.26
N ASN A 5 -7.28 -29.02 36.00
CA ASN A 5 -6.00 -28.53 36.51
C ASN A 5 -5.54 -27.30 35.72
N ARG A 6 -5.15 -26.24 36.44
CA ARG A 6 -4.45 -25.06 35.90
C ARG A 6 -2.97 -25.41 35.76
N ARG A 7 -2.56 -25.97 34.62
CA ARG A 7 -1.16 -26.02 34.14
C ARG A 7 -1.12 -26.93 32.92
N ASP A 8 -1.35 -26.35 31.74
CA ASP A 8 -0.66 -26.83 30.56
C ASP A 8 0.20 -25.71 30.03
N VAL A 9 1.48 -26.06 29.98
CA VAL A 9 2.64 -25.19 29.99
C VAL A 9 3.02 -24.90 28.55
N LEU A 10 3.06 -23.61 28.21
CA LEU A 10 3.73 -23.08 27.03
C LEU A 10 5.11 -23.71 26.86
N ARG A 11 5.36 -24.41 25.74
CA ARG A 11 6.71 -24.86 25.36
C ARG A 11 7.00 -24.62 23.88
N TYR A 12 7.90 -23.65 23.68
CA TYR A 12 9.05 -23.63 22.78
C TYR A 12 8.89 -23.83 21.27
N GLY A 13 9.46 -22.87 20.52
CA GLY A 13 9.82 -23.05 19.12
C GLY A 13 10.25 -21.78 18.40
N ALA A 14 11.15 -20.99 18.98
CA ALA A 14 11.83 -19.91 18.26
C ALA A 14 12.90 -20.50 17.33
N ALA A 15 12.83 -20.18 16.04
CA ALA A 15 13.95 -20.34 15.10
C ALA A 15 13.88 -19.22 14.06
N GLY A 16 14.62 -18.14 14.34
CA GLY A 16 14.91 -17.09 13.37
C GLY A 16 16.09 -17.52 12.50
N ALA A 17 15.92 -17.49 11.18
CA ALA A 17 17.04 -17.55 10.24
C ALA A 17 17.32 -16.12 9.76
N VAL A 18 18.42 -15.54 10.24
CA VAL A 18 18.99 -14.30 9.70
C VAL A 18 20.07 -14.72 8.71
N THR A 19 19.87 -14.43 7.42
CA THR A 19 20.94 -14.55 6.41
C THR A 19 21.65 -13.21 6.32
N ALA A 20 22.90 -13.17 6.79
CA ALA A 20 23.84 -12.08 6.50
C ALA A 20 24.60 -12.42 5.22
N ALA A 21 24.62 -11.50 4.27
CA ALA A 21 25.48 -11.56 3.09
C ALA A 21 26.22 -10.23 2.95
N THR A 22 27.52 -10.27 3.20
CA THR A 22 28.54 -9.25 2.90
C THR A 22 29.79 -10.03 2.50
N ALA A 23 30.59 -9.72 1.50
CA ALA A 23 30.55 -8.80 0.36
C ALA A 23 31.82 -9.16 -0.44
N VAL A 24 31.79 -9.34 -1.77
CA VAL A 24 32.98 -9.15 -2.63
C VAL A 24 32.50 -8.86 -4.05
N VAL A 25 32.55 -7.59 -4.48
CA VAL A 25 32.97 -7.28 -5.85
C VAL A 25 33.96 -6.13 -5.75
N ALA A 26 35.17 -6.44 -6.21
CA ALA A 26 36.32 -5.59 -6.25
C ALA A 26 36.03 -4.28 -7.01
N GLY A 27 36.64 -3.20 -6.52
CA GLY A 27 36.72 -1.96 -7.26
C GLY A 27 37.49 -2.15 -8.56
N GLN A 28 36.96 -1.56 -9.63
CA GLN A 28 37.78 -0.90 -10.63
C GLN A 28 37.27 0.53 -10.73
N GLU A 29 38.06 1.45 -10.19
CA GLU A 29 38.05 2.84 -10.63
C GLU A 29 38.36 2.88 -12.12
N LEU A 30 37.59 3.67 -12.88
CA LEU A 30 38.14 4.38 -14.04
C LEU A 30 37.35 5.67 -14.25
N ALA A 31 38.02 6.73 -13.81
CA ALA A 31 38.12 8.04 -14.42
C ALA A 31 36.84 8.87 -14.59
N SER A 32 36.81 9.92 -13.78
CA SER A 32 36.22 11.23 -14.02
C SER A 32 36.20 11.65 -15.49
N ALA A 33 35.07 12.20 -15.93
CA ALA A 33 35.04 13.29 -16.89
C ALA A 33 33.93 14.25 -16.46
N ASP A 34 34.32 15.42 -15.96
CA ASP A 34 33.45 16.58 -15.83
C ASP A 34 33.11 17.15 -17.24
N PRO A 35 32.03 17.95 -17.37
CA PRO A 35 31.18 18.01 -18.56
C PRO A 35 31.50 19.19 -19.50
N PRO A 36 31.03 19.19 -20.76
CA PRO A 36 30.93 20.42 -21.53
C PRO A 36 29.62 21.19 -21.20
N PRO A 37 29.64 22.53 -21.30
CA PRO A 37 28.60 23.40 -20.77
C PRO A 37 27.49 23.70 -21.78
N GLY A 38 26.29 23.92 -21.26
CA GLY A 38 25.25 24.74 -21.91
C GLY A 38 24.20 23.95 -22.71
N LEU A 39 23.01 23.81 -22.13
CA LEU A 39 21.72 24.28 -22.69
C LEU A 39 20.57 23.85 -21.76
N ASP A 40 20.25 24.79 -20.86
CA ASP A 40 18.94 25.16 -20.32
C ASP A 40 17.72 24.24 -20.57
N GLY A 41 17.09 23.79 -19.49
CA GLY A 41 15.73 23.25 -19.55
C GLY A 41 15.37 22.33 -18.39
N VAL A 42 15.24 22.90 -17.20
CA VAL A 42 14.92 22.27 -15.90
C VAL A 42 13.89 21.12 -16.01
N THR A 43 14.40 19.90 -16.07
CA THR A 43 13.66 18.73 -15.59
C THR A 43 13.97 18.62 -14.11
N SER A 44 13.02 18.99 -13.25
CA SER A 44 13.12 18.68 -11.81
C SER A 44 13.06 17.17 -11.64
N GLN A 45 14.25 16.58 -11.67
CA GLN A 45 14.56 15.25 -11.19
C GLN A 45 14.33 15.24 -9.68
N VAL A 46 13.23 14.62 -9.26
CA VAL A 46 13.22 13.94 -7.96
C VAL A 46 13.77 12.53 -8.24
N PRO A 47 14.95 12.15 -7.72
CA PRO A 47 15.44 10.79 -7.83
C PRO A 47 14.51 9.87 -7.03
N GLY A 48 13.93 8.85 -7.68
CA GLY A 48 13.27 7.75 -6.96
C GLY A 48 11.79 7.46 -7.29
N LEU A 49 11.15 8.10 -8.27
CA LEU A 49 9.76 7.77 -8.63
C LEU A 49 9.52 7.37 -10.11
N LYS A 50 10.58 7.31 -10.93
CA LYS A 50 10.49 6.87 -12.34
C LYS A 50 10.72 5.36 -12.53
N ASP A 51 11.10 4.63 -11.49
CA ASP A 51 11.62 3.26 -11.62
C ASP A 51 10.72 2.13 -11.10
N THR A 52 9.47 2.37 -10.72
CA THR A 52 8.62 1.27 -10.19
C THR A 52 7.46 0.82 -11.06
N LEU A 53 6.98 1.60 -12.03
CA LEU A 53 5.64 1.31 -12.60
C LEU A 53 5.45 1.48 -14.12
N ASP A 54 6.45 1.90 -14.90
CA ASP A 54 6.40 1.81 -16.38
C ASP A 54 6.77 0.38 -16.90
N GLY A 55 7.22 -0.51 -16.01
CA GLY A 55 7.66 -1.88 -16.32
C GLY A 55 6.70 -3.00 -15.95
N LEU A 56 5.56 -2.74 -15.31
CA LEU A 56 4.62 -3.79 -14.89
C LEU A 56 3.66 -4.17 -16.03
N LYS A 57 4.19 -4.95 -16.98
CA LYS A 57 3.45 -5.55 -18.10
C LYS A 57 2.59 -6.78 -17.72
N ALA A 58 2.41 -7.10 -16.44
CA ALA A 58 1.59 -8.22 -16.01
C ALA A 58 0.67 -7.83 -14.83
N PRO A 59 -0.60 -8.26 -14.80
CA PRO A 59 -1.45 -8.07 -13.63
C PRO A 59 -0.90 -8.92 -12.49
N LEU A 60 -0.45 -8.27 -11.41
CA LEU A 60 0.13 -8.93 -10.23
C LEU A 60 -0.94 -9.62 -9.38
N ASP A 61 -2.19 -9.14 -9.43
CA ASP A 61 -3.37 -9.75 -8.80
C ASP A 61 -4.63 -9.44 -9.65
N PRO A 62 -5.61 -10.36 -9.78
CA PRO A 62 -6.87 -10.08 -10.50
C PRO A 62 -7.72 -8.96 -9.88
N ARG A 63 -7.43 -8.51 -8.66
CA ARG A 63 -8.06 -7.37 -7.99
C ARG A 63 -7.37 -6.05 -8.30
N ASP A 64 -6.18 -6.08 -8.88
CA ASP A 64 -5.47 -4.87 -9.29
C ASP A 64 -6.26 -4.09 -10.32
N PHE A 65 -6.08 -2.78 -10.32
CA PHE A 65 -6.76 -1.90 -11.27
C PHE A 65 -5.91 -0.68 -11.58
N ASP A 66 -6.03 -0.19 -12.82
CA ASP A 66 -5.55 1.10 -13.29
C ASP A 66 -6.62 1.68 -14.22
N GLU A 67 -7.35 2.70 -13.76
CA GLU A 67 -8.49 3.27 -14.47
C GLU A 67 -8.62 4.78 -14.23
N ILE A 68 -9.47 5.44 -15.02
CA ILE A 68 -9.84 6.84 -14.82
C ILE A 68 -11.20 6.89 -14.11
N PHE A 69 -11.27 7.59 -12.98
CA PHE A 69 -12.51 7.84 -12.26
C PHE A 69 -12.64 9.35 -11.99
N LYS A 70 -13.75 9.94 -12.46
CA LYS A 70 -14.03 11.39 -12.35
C LYS A 70 -12.85 12.29 -12.76
N GLY A 71 -12.18 11.93 -13.86
CA GLY A 71 -11.05 12.69 -14.40
C GLY A 71 -9.72 12.48 -13.68
N LYS A 72 -9.66 11.67 -12.60
CA LYS A 72 -8.41 11.31 -11.91
C LYS A 72 -8.01 9.88 -12.23
N LYS A 73 -6.71 9.65 -12.42
CA LYS A 73 -6.14 8.32 -12.59
C LYS A 73 -6.04 7.64 -11.23
N ILE A 74 -6.72 6.51 -11.06
CA ILE A 74 -6.66 5.70 -9.84
C ILE A 74 -6.00 4.36 -10.15
N ARG A 75 -5.10 3.94 -9.27
CA ARG A 75 -4.41 2.65 -9.40
C ARG A 75 -4.30 1.98 -8.03
N GLY A 76 -4.74 0.72 -7.95
CA GLY A 76 -4.61 -0.12 -6.77
C GLY A 76 -3.84 -1.38 -7.08
N LEU A 77 -2.89 -1.72 -6.22
CA LEU A 77 -2.01 -2.90 -6.35
C LEU A 77 -2.05 -3.71 -5.06
N HIS A 78 -2.27 -5.01 -5.18
CA HIS A 78 -2.34 -5.93 -4.06
C HIS A 78 -1.04 -6.69 -3.89
N GLY A 79 -0.59 -6.83 -2.65
CA GLY A 79 0.58 -7.64 -2.31
C GLY A 79 1.90 -7.14 -2.90
N LEU A 80 1.95 -5.93 -3.46
CA LEU A 80 3.19 -5.34 -3.96
C LEU A 80 4.17 -5.18 -2.79
N ARG A 81 5.27 -5.94 -2.81
CA ARG A 81 6.24 -6.00 -1.70
C ARG A 81 5.59 -6.37 -0.35
N GLY A 82 4.54 -7.19 -0.40
CA GLY A 82 3.81 -7.63 0.80
C GLY A 82 2.84 -6.60 1.37
N ARG A 83 2.53 -5.52 0.64
CA ARG A 83 1.60 -4.47 1.07
C ARG A 83 0.61 -4.13 -0.05
N ASN A 84 -0.54 -3.61 0.34
CA ASN A 84 -1.50 -3.02 -0.59
C ASN A 84 -1.11 -1.56 -0.85
N GLU A 85 -1.15 -1.13 -2.10
CA GLU A 85 -0.82 0.23 -2.50
C GLU A 85 -1.97 0.88 -3.26
N LEU A 86 -2.25 2.14 -2.93
CA LEU A 86 -3.23 2.96 -3.63
C LEU A 86 -2.58 4.24 -4.13
N MET A 87 -2.85 4.59 -5.39
CA MET A 87 -2.34 5.79 -6.03
C MET A 87 -3.46 6.58 -6.71
N ILE A 88 -3.39 7.90 -6.60
CA ILE A 88 -4.26 8.85 -7.31
C ILE A 88 -3.36 9.86 -8.04
N ASN A 89 -3.51 10.00 -9.36
CA ASN A 89 -2.68 10.85 -10.22
C ASN A 89 -1.17 10.65 -9.96
N ASN A 90 -0.76 9.39 -9.90
CA ASN A 90 0.61 8.93 -9.61
C ASN A 90 1.14 9.29 -8.20
N ARG A 91 0.28 9.74 -7.28
CA ARG A 91 0.64 10.02 -5.88
C ARG A 91 0.13 8.92 -4.97
N ARG A 92 1.00 8.41 -4.10
CA ARG A 92 0.67 7.34 -3.16
C ARG A 92 -0.19 7.88 -2.01
N LEU A 93 -1.18 7.09 -1.62
CA LEU A 93 -1.97 7.28 -0.40
C LEU A 93 -1.60 6.17 0.59
N ALA A 94 -1.27 6.55 1.81
CA ALA A 94 -1.05 5.59 2.89
C ALA A 94 -2.37 4.93 3.30
N LEU A 95 -2.30 3.61 3.51
CA LEU A 95 -3.40 2.79 3.96
C LEU A 95 -3.05 2.23 5.33
N THR A 96 -4.00 2.27 6.25
CA THR A 96 -3.89 1.61 7.54
C THR A 96 -4.98 0.54 7.63
N GLU A 97 -4.59 -0.66 8.03
CA GLU A 97 -5.51 -1.75 8.33
C GLU A 97 -5.93 -1.66 9.80
N ILE A 98 -7.23 -1.66 10.03
CA ILE A 98 -7.82 -1.62 11.38
C ILE A 98 -8.85 -2.74 11.53
N GLU A 99 -9.00 -3.26 12.74
CA GLU A 99 -10.13 -4.11 13.08
C GLU A 99 -11.32 -3.23 13.47
N THR A 100 -12.48 -3.45 12.86
CA THR A 100 -13.69 -2.67 13.14
C THR A 100 -14.97 -3.49 12.96
N LEU A 101 -16.08 -2.97 13.46
CA LEU A 101 -17.41 -3.54 13.27
C LEU A 101 -18.00 -3.11 11.94
N PHE A 102 -18.29 -4.08 11.07
CA PHE A 102 -19.03 -3.88 9.83
C PHE A 102 -20.51 -4.22 10.03
N VAL A 103 -21.38 -3.35 9.51
CA VAL A 103 -22.83 -3.55 9.46
C VAL A 103 -23.25 -3.62 7.99
N PRO A 104 -23.42 -4.83 7.44
CA PRO A 104 -23.76 -5.01 6.02
C PRO A 104 -25.12 -4.40 5.64
N ALA A 105 -25.19 -3.80 4.45
CA ALA A 105 -26.43 -3.22 3.93
C ALA A 105 -27.46 -4.27 3.48
N ASP A 106 -27.05 -5.51 3.28
CA ASP A 106 -27.92 -6.63 2.88
C ASP A 106 -28.74 -7.21 4.06
N GLY A 107 -28.61 -6.63 5.26
CA GLY A 107 -29.31 -7.06 6.46
C GLY A 107 -28.70 -8.28 7.13
N SER A 108 -27.55 -8.78 6.65
CA SER A 108 -26.82 -9.84 7.35
C SER A 108 -26.28 -9.33 8.71
N PRO A 109 -26.04 -10.25 9.68
CA PRO A 109 -25.59 -9.85 11.01
C PRO A 109 -24.28 -9.05 10.98
N PRO A 110 -24.13 -8.03 11.86
CA PRO A 110 -22.87 -7.33 12.02
C PRO A 110 -21.73 -8.29 12.38
N TYR A 111 -20.52 -7.98 11.91
CA TYR A 111 -19.32 -8.76 12.22
C TYR A 111 -18.10 -7.88 12.39
N VAL A 112 -17.11 -8.37 13.14
CA VAL A 112 -15.80 -7.73 13.24
C VAL A 112 -14.92 -8.23 12.10
N GLY A 113 -14.28 -7.32 11.39
CA GLY A 113 -13.37 -7.62 10.30
C GLY A 113 -12.29 -6.55 10.14
N THR A 114 -11.37 -6.79 9.21
CA THR A 114 -10.33 -5.81 8.87
C THR A 114 -10.85 -4.83 7.82
N GLY A 115 -10.61 -3.55 8.03
CA GLY A 115 -10.90 -2.47 7.08
C GLY A 115 -9.68 -1.64 6.77
N TRP A 116 -9.63 -1.09 5.56
CA TRP A 116 -8.71 -0.03 5.19
C TRP A 116 -9.28 1.34 5.52
N ILE A 117 -8.41 2.18 6.04
CA ILE A 117 -8.63 3.61 6.20
C ILE A 117 -7.44 4.37 5.60
N SER A 118 -7.61 5.67 5.42
CA SER A 118 -6.55 6.58 4.99
C SER A 118 -6.69 7.93 5.70
N ALA A 119 -5.74 8.84 5.47
CA ALA A 119 -5.83 10.21 5.97
C ALA A 119 -7.09 10.95 5.46
N LEU A 120 -7.60 10.60 4.28
CA LEU A 120 -8.77 11.24 3.65
C LEU A 120 -10.08 10.49 3.87
N ASN A 121 -10.00 9.26 4.36
CA ASN A 121 -11.15 8.42 4.67
C ASN A 121 -10.84 7.62 5.94
N HIS A 122 -10.89 8.32 7.07
CA HIS A 122 -10.36 7.83 8.34
C HIS A 122 -11.44 7.18 9.23
N TYR A 123 -12.67 7.66 9.14
CA TYR A 123 -13.79 7.27 10.01
C TYR A 123 -14.86 6.42 9.31
N ASP A 124 -14.61 6.03 8.06
CA ASP A 124 -15.53 5.21 7.26
C ASP A 124 -14.75 4.05 6.63
N PRO A 125 -14.32 3.06 7.44
CA PRO A 125 -13.45 1.98 7.00
C PRO A 125 -14.08 1.21 5.85
N VAL A 126 -13.28 0.89 4.83
CA VAL A 126 -13.70 0.03 3.73
C VAL A 126 -13.15 -1.35 3.98
N GLU A 127 -14.02 -2.36 4.07
CA GLU A 127 -13.61 -3.75 4.29
C GLU A 127 -12.51 -4.15 3.30
N VAL A 128 -11.47 -4.81 3.81
CA VAL A 128 -10.37 -5.30 2.97
C VAL A 128 -10.85 -6.35 1.97
N ASP A 129 -10.05 -6.57 0.93
CA ASP A 129 -10.38 -7.56 -0.07
C ASP A 129 -10.19 -8.98 0.45
N THR A 130 -11.30 -9.70 0.58
CA THR A 130 -11.39 -11.10 0.99
C THR A 130 -11.87 -11.98 -0.17
N ARG A 131 -12.21 -13.24 0.10
CA ARG A 131 -12.89 -14.09 -0.91
C ARG A 131 -14.28 -13.57 -1.26
N ARG A 132 -14.95 -12.87 -0.34
CA ARG A 132 -16.34 -12.39 -0.46
C ARG A 132 -16.42 -10.96 -0.99
N ASN A 133 -15.41 -10.13 -0.71
CA ASN A 133 -15.29 -8.76 -1.19
C ASN A 133 -14.00 -8.63 -2.02
N ARG A 134 -14.09 -8.19 -3.27
CA ARG A 134 -12.92 -8.04 -4.16
C ARG A 134 -12.75 -6.63 -4.70
N GLU A 135 -13.51 -5.68 -4.15
CA GLU A 135 -13.54 -4.30 -4.62
C GLU A 135 -13.24 -3.29 -3.51
N GLY A 136 -12.83 -3.72 -2.31
CA GLY A 136 -12.51 -2.87 -1.18
C GLY A 136 -11.51 -1.77 -1.56
N LEU A 137 -10.39 -2.12 -2.20
CA LEU A 137 -9.35 -1.14 -2.51
C LEU A 137 -9.83 -0.14 -3.56
N ARG A 138 -10.60 -0.62 -4.55
CA ARG A 138 -11.23 0.21 -5.58
C ARG A 138 -12.32 1.11 -5.01
N LYS A 139 -13.14 0.62 -4.08
CA LYS A 139 -14.17 1.39 -3.37
C LYS A 139 -13.53 2.51 -2.55
N LEU A 140 -12.45 2.21 -1.81
CA LEU A 140 -11.70 3.22 -1.08
C LEU A 140 -11.12 4.28 -2.03
N ALA A 141 -10.52 3.88 -3.15
CA ALA A 141 -10.01 4.80 -4.16
C ALA A 141 -11.07 5.81 -4.62
N ARG A 142 -12.27 5.31 -4.92
CA ARG A 142 -13.39 6.14 -5.38
C ARG A 142 -13.89 7.08 -4.29
N LYS A 143 -14.03 6.60 -3.04
CA LYS A 143 -14.35 7.47 -1.88
C LYS A 143 -13.32 8.60 -1.71
N VAL A 144 -12.04 8.29 -1.84
CA VAL A 144 -10.98 9.31 -1.72
C VAL A 144 -11.05 10.33 -2.86
N VAL A 145 -11.31 9.89 -4.10
CA VAL A 145 -11.53 10.82 -5.22
C VAL A 145 -12.75 11.71 -4.97
N ASP A 146 -13.83 11.14 -4.42
CA ASP A 146 -15.03 11.90 -4.07
C ASP A 146 -14.74 12.98 -3.01
N VAL A 147 -13.93 12.66 -1.99
CA VAL A 147 -13.48 13.62 -0.96
C VAL A 147 -12.54 14.69 -1.53
N LEU A 148 -11.65 14.32 -2.44
CA LEU A 148 -10.69 15.26 -3.06
C LEU A 148 -11.39 16.30 -3.95
N GLY A 149 -12.43 15.90 -4.69
CA GLY A 149 -13.04 16.73 -5.72
C GLY A 149 -11.99 17.18 -6.73
N ASP A 150 -11.82 18.48 -6.90
CA ASP A 150 -10.83 19.05 -7.83
C ASP A 150 -9.40 19.08 -7.26
N SER A 151 -9.22 18.81 -5.97
CA SER A 151 -7.90 18.87 -5.30
C SER A 151 -7.00 17.69 -5.65
N GLU A 152 -5.69 17.85 -5.42
CA GLU A 152 -4.69 16.80 -5.59
C GLU A 152 -4.17 16.28 -4.25
N LEU A 153 -3.72 15.02 -4.23
CA LEU A 153 -3.05 14.47 -3.05
C LEU A 153 -1.79 15.26 -2.72
N ALA A 154 -1.64 15.68 -1.47
CA ALA A 154 -0.39 16.22 -0.98
C ALA A 154 0.69 15.12 -0.92
N PRO A 155 1.99 15.45 -1.07
CA PRO A 155 3.06 14.44 -0.92
C PRO A 155 3.06 13.76 0.46
N SER A 156 2.62 14.46 1.51
CA SER A 156 2.46 13.92 2.87
C SER A 156 1.38 12.86 2.99
N ALA A 157 0.46 12.73 2.01
CA ALA A 157 -0.57 11.69 2.02
C ALA A 157 0.01 10.26 1.92
N ALA A 158 1.28 10.12 1.52
CA ALA A 158 1.99 8.85 1.48
C ALA A 158 2.58 8.43 2.84
N GLN A 159 2.52 9.30 3.86
CA GLN A 159 3.03 9.00 5.20
C GLN A 159 2.06 8.06 5.92
N GLU A 160 2.60 6.99 6.51
CA GLU A 160 1.80 6.08 7.32
C GLU A 160 1.27 6.80 8.56
N HIS A 161 0.01 6.54 8.90
CA HIS A 161 -0.65 7.10 10.08
C HIS A 161 -1.06 5.93 11.00
N GLY A 162 -0.62 5.99 12.26
CA GLY A 162 -0.90 4.95 13.25
C GLY A 162 -2.32 5.05 13.83
N HIS A 163 -2.83 3.90 14.28
CA HIS A 163 -4.08 3.73 15.03
C HIS A 163 -3.85 2.88 16.26
#